data_AF-D8SG39-F1
#
_entry.id   AF-D8SG39-F1
#
_cell.length_a   1.000
_cell.length_b   1.000
_cell.length_c   1.000
_cell.angle_alpha   90.00
_cell.angle_beta   90.00
_cell.angle_gamma   90.00
#
_symmetry.space_group_name_H-M   'P 1'
#
loop_
_entity.id
_entity.type
_entity.pdbx_description
1 polymer ?
#
loop_
_entity_poly.entity_id
_entity_poly.type
_entity_poly.pdbx_seq_one_letter_code
_entity_poly.pdbx_strand_id
1 'polypeptide(L)'
;MERFRRYDELRGFIGSRVGSKRKRSPGNISLEGAKAAIEDLLKLNEVDLMDPSKSTALPYPGVGRVYSCTRPEVILDFVGRRTVRELLLRWYSSDHDNVIYGPKGVGKSSDFRALFCILFGKVGIDNKVAAGLMPTTKNVKKRLVYLVGEMLLISETEAMRNGLLFSFLAEDPDTVISAIRKLSSVENVIDFVEARKQQEEFYFFVDGGEKLEPLDIFREPACDSGPKSNISHNLYRLLCTGKRVWCCISHIVHDPLFSIVPHLESFAYAQRGFSWVEYLTYASRCVLGKLQYRLESIEYHTGLVPLFLEVLCECCVQFTLELLDSEIISGASLRETIVLTACLEPSEEQMVELLSEDDNWDQVLLRFAQHREISGVRRIAEAIRLEGECRDAAMACLDSSYVLDPENGVYCSTFIKRIYTRVVPTKEEKIKPYRDGAWMEYVRRLLECENEEINWSEFGWLCEDVLANVIQKKGLVLGELKISRNVTVVDFNIVPSRHVETMLKITPNNGYFYKPSDVRFPFVDAVVAWVDKNSRLHIVALQYTVNIDEHIKY
;
A
#
# COMPACT_ATOMS: atom_id res chain seq x y z
N MET A 1 -41.83 -30.76 -11.51
CA MET A 1 -41.20 -29.84 -12.49
C MET A 1 -41.80 -28.44 -12.32
N GLU A 2 -41.79 -27.91 -11.09
CA GLU A 2 -42.42 -26.61 -10.74
C GLU A 2 -41.82 -26.00 -9.45
N ARG A 3 -40.55 -26.31 -9.16
CA ARG A 3 -39.78 -25.76 -8.02
C ARG A 3 -38.45 -25.11 -8.43
N PHE A 4 -38.29 -24.82 -9.72
CA PHE A 4 -37.11 -24.16 -10.29
C PHE A 4 -37.39 -22.75 -10.83
N ARG A 5 -38.59 -22.18 -10.57
CA ARG A 5 -38.98 -20.84 -11.07
C ARG A 5 -38.95 -19.70 -10.04
N ARG A 6 -38.57 -19.95 -8.78
CA ARG A 6 -38.48 -18.89 -7.73
C ARG A 6 -37.06 -18.36 -7.47
N TYR A 7 -36.06 -18.78 -8.24
CA TYR A 7 -34.70 -18.25 -8.12
C TYR A 7 -34.39 -17.10 -9.10
N ASP A 8 -35.23 -16.85 -10.10
CA ASP A 8 -35.03 -15.75 -11.06
C ASP A 8 -35.77 -14.46 -10.70
N GLU A 9 -36.77 -14.49 -9.81
CA GLU A 9 -37.49 -13.27 -9.37
C GLU A 9 -36.80 -12.53 -8.20
N LEU A 10 -35.82 -13.15 -7.53
CA LEU A 10 -34.96 -12.48 -6.54
C LEU A 10 -33.75 -11.75 -7.16
N ARG A 11 -33.53 -11.88 -8.48
CA ARG A 11 -32.57 -11.04 -9.23
C ARG A 11 -33.15 -9.71 -9.71
N GLY A 12 -34.47 -9.49 -9.56
CA GLY A 12 -35.16 -8.28 -10.02
C GLY A 12 -35.32 -7.17 -8.96
N PHE A 13 -35.02 -7.44 -7.69
CA PHE A 13 -35.26 -6.48 -6.59
C PHE A 13 -34.01 -6.12 -5.75
N ILE A 14 -32.82 -6.55 -6.18
CA ILE A 14 -31.52 -6.03 -5.73
C ILE A 14 -30.96 -5.14 -6.84
N GLY A 15 -31.80 -4.20 -7.28
CA GLY A 15 -31.59 -3.33 -8.42
C GLY A 15 -32.02 -1.92 -8.08
N SER A 16 -31.51 -1.35 -7.00
CA SER A 16 -31.35 0.10 -6.80
C SER A 16 -30.84 0.35 -5.38
N ARG A 17 -29.92 1.31 -5.26
CA ARG A 17 -29.16 1.65 -4.03
C ARG A 17 -28.04 0.67 -3.66
N VAL A 18 -27.29 0.24 -4.66
CA VAL A 18 -25.83 0.13 -4.50
C VAL A 18 -25.35 1.55 -4.23
N GLY A 19 -25.15 1.89 -2.96
CA GLY A 19 -24.45 3.09 -2.54
C GLY A 19 -23.15 3.16 -3.32
N SER A 20 -23.02 4.24 -4.10
CA SER A 20 -21.89 4.61 -4.94
C SER A 20 -20.57 4.01 -4.44
N LYS A 21 -20.01 3.10 -5.25
CA LYS A 21 -18.58 2.79 -5.28
C LYS A 21 -17.80 4.10 -5.09
N ARG A 22 -17.19 4.35 -3.93
CA ARG A 22 -16.05 5.28 -3.88
C ARG A 22 -14.88 4.56 -4.58
N LYS A 23 -14.91 4.52 -5.92
CA LYS A 23 -13.69 4.78 -6.67
C LYS A 23 -13.13 6.05 -6.03
N ARG A 24 -11.85 6.08 -5.65
CA ARG A 24 -11.15 7.34 -5.31
C ARG A 24 -11.64 8.37 -6.30
N SER A 25 -12.48 9.30 -5.85
CA SER A 25 -13.08 10.30 -6.75
C SER A 25 -11.91 11.06 -7.34
N PRO A 26 -11.83 11.27 -8.67
CA PRO A 26 -10.73 12.02 -9.24
C PRO A 26 -10.61 13.36 -8.52
N GLY A 27 -9.51 13.56 -7.78
CA GLY A 27 -9.23 14.85 -7.17
C GLY A 27 -8.97 15.83 -8.30
N ASN A 28 -9.82 16.83 -8.49
CA ASN A 28 -9.62 17.80 -9.55
C ASN A 28 -8.94 19.04 -8.96
N ILE A 29 -7.72 19.32 -9.40
CA ILE A 29 -6.99 20.52 -9.00
C ILE A 29 -7.26 21.60 -10.05
N SER A 30 -8.02 22.63 -9.66
CA SER A 30 -8.26 23.79 -10.53
C SER A 30 -6.99 24.63 -10.70
N LEU A 31 -7.01 25.55 -11.67
CA LEU A 31 -5.90 26.48 -11.86
C LEU A 31 -5.72 27.37 -10.63
N GLU A 32 -6.82 27.82 -10.03
CA GLU A 32 -6.85 28.62 -8.82
C GLU A 32 -6.31 27.81 -7.63
N GLY A 33 -6.71 26.54 -7.51
CA GLY A 33 -6.19 25.62 -6.50
C GLY A 33 -4.68 25.38 -6.66
N ALA A 34 -4.19 25.26 -7.90
CA ALA A 34 -2.76 25.13 -8.17
C ALA A 34 -1.98 26.41 -7.86
N LYS A 35 -2.55 27.60 -8.11
CA LYS A 35 -1.95 28.88 -7.71
C LYS A 35 -1.88 29.01 -6.18
N ALA A 36 -2.95 28.67 -5.47
CA ALA A 36 -2.95 28.63 -4.01
C ALA A 36 -1.91 27.63 -3.45
N ALA A 37 -1.84 26.43 -4.04
CA ALA A 37 -0.84 25.43 -3.71
C ALA A 37 0.60 25.94 -3.87
N ILE A 38 0.89 26.76 -4.89
CA ILE A 38 2.20 27.41 -5.07
C ILE A 38 2.47 28.43 -3.97
N GLU A 39 1.48 29.24 -3.60
CA GLU A 39 1.64 30.19 -2.50
C GLU A 39 1.93 29.50 -1.17
N ASP A 40 1.28 28.36 -0.90
CA ASP A 40 1.54 27.55 0.28
C ASP A 40 2.91 26.88 0.22
N LEU A 41 3.29 26.34 -0.95
CA LEU A 41 4.60 25.75 -1.20
C LEU A 41 5.73 26.75 -0.91
N LEU A 42 5.61 27.99 -1.40
CA LEU A 42 6.62 29.03 -1.20
C LEU A 42 6.75 29.50 0.25
N LYS A 43 5.78 29.17 1.12
CA LYS A 43 5.82 29.44 2.57
C LYS A 43 6.33 28.24 3.39
N LEU A 44 6.59 27.10 2.76
CA LEU A 44 7.05 25.90 3.47
C LEU A 44 8.40 26.16 4.14
N ASN A 45 8.48 25.76 5.41
CA ASN A 45 9.76 25.70 6.12
C ASN A 45 10.45 24.37 5.77
N GLU A 46 11.55 24.43 5.03
CA GLU A 46 12.29 23.24 4.60
C GLU A 46 12.76 22.37 5.77
N VAL A 47 13.02 22.97 6.94
CA VAL A 47 13.49 22.26 8.13
C VAL A 47 12.43 21.28 8.64
N ASP A 48 11.14 21.67 8.58
CA ASP A 48 10.05 20.82 9.06
C ASP A 48 9.91 19.55 8.20
N LEU A 49 10.21 19.63 6.90
CA LEU A 49 10.19 18.47 5.99
C LEU A 49 11.35 17.49 6.24
N MET A 50 12.38 17.92 6.98
CA MET A 50 13.54 17.08 7.33
C MET A 50 13.50 16.62 8.80
N ASP A 51 12.53 17.09 9.59
CA ASP A 51 12.41 16.82 11.03
C ASP A 51 11.34 15.73 11.29
N PRO A 52 11.73 14.53 11.75
CA PRO A 52 10.83 13.44 12.15
C PRO A 52 9.72 13.82 13.12
N SER A 53 9.91 14.87 13.92
CA SER A 53 8.94 15.32 14.91
C SER A 53 7.87 16.25 14.34
N LYS A 54 8.00 16.65 13.08
CA LYS A 54 7.11 17.63 12.43
C LYS A 54 6.21 16.97 11.41
N SER A 55 5.00 17.52 11.31
CA SER A 55 4.07 17.20 10.24
C SER A 55 3.73 18.47 9.47
N THR A 56 3.73 18.37 8.15
CA THR A 56 3.56 19.50 7.24
C THR A 56 2.62 19.11 6.11
N ALA A 57 1.62 19.93 5.85
CA ALA A 57 0.75 19.77 4.70
C ALA A 57 1.51 20.12 3.42
N LEU A 58 1.79 19.11 2.59
CA LEU A 58 2.41 19.28 1.28
C LEU A 58 1.33 19.43 0.21
N PRO A 59 1.37 20.44 -0.66
CA PRO A 59 0.48 20.55 -1.80
C PRO A 59 0.88 19.61 -2.96
N TYR A 60 -0.05 19.27 -3.84
CA TYR A 60 0.23 18.43 -5.00
C TYR A 60 0.84 19.27 -6.12
N PRO A 61 2.03 18.89 -6.64
CA PRO A 61 2.72 19.65 -7.69
C PRO A 61 2.14 19.36 -9.08
N GLY A 62 0.90 19.78 -9.35
CA GLY A 62 0.28 19.62 -10.65
C GLY A 62 -1.12 20.21 -10.77
N VAL A 63 -1.68 20.18 -11.99
CA VAL A 63 -3.01 20.70 -12.33
C VAL A 63 -3.87 19.57 -12.90
N GLY A 64 -5.20 19.68 -12.76
CA GLY A 64 -6.16 18.80 -13.43
C GLY A 64 -6.59 17.59 -12.60
N ARG A 65 -7.20 16.61 -13.28
CA ARG A 65 -7.79 15.43 -12.60
C ARG A 65 -6.70 14.44 -12.21
N VAL A 66 -6.53 14.19 -10.93
CA VAL A 66 -5.76 13.06 -10.42
C VAL A 66 -6.67 11.84 -10.44
N TYR A 67 -6.67 11.11 -11.56
CA TYR A 67 -7.55 9.93 -11.75
C TYR A 67 -7.14 8.79 -10.84
N SER A 68 -7.99 8.43 -9.87
CA SER A 68 -7.86 7.22 -9.03
C SER A 68 -6.43 6.89 -8.59
N CYS A 69 -5.60 7.92 -8.39
CA CYS A 69 -4.17 7.73 -8.19
C CYS A 69 -3.98 6.98 -6.88
N THR A 70 -3.09 6.00 -6.88
CA THR A 70 -2.72 5.32 -5.62
C THR A 70 -1.74 6.12 -4.76
N ARG A 71 -1.28 7.26 -5.29
CA ARG A 71 -0.39 8.20 -4.62
C ARG A 71 -1.17 9.21 -3.77
N PRO A 72 -0.51 9.85 -2.79
CA PRO A 72 -1.16 10.65 -1.77
C PRO A 72 -2.03 11.79 -2.33
N GLU A 73 -3.04 12.18 -1.57
CA GLU A 73 -4.07 13.16 -1.92
C GLU A 73 -3.56 14.53 -2.39
N VAL A 74 -4.48 15.41 -2.82
CA VAL A 74 -4.17 16.79 -3.25
C VAL A 74 -3.35 17.53 -2.18
N ILE A 75 -3.68 17.34 -0.90
CA ILE A 75 -2.85 17.77 0.23
C ILE A 75 -2.39 16.52 0.96
N LEU A 76 -1.08 16.38 1.14
CA LEU A 76 -0.48 15.25 1.85
C LEU A 76 0.03 15.75 3.19
N ASP A 77 -0.48 15.17 4.27
CA ASP A 77 0.09 15.38 5.61
C ASP A 77 1.39 14.61 5.75
N PHE A 78 2.48 15.26 5.39
CA PHE A 78 3.81 14.68 5.37
C PHE A 78 4.42 14.70 6.76
N VAL A 79 4.95 13.58 7.21
CA VAL A 79 5.83 13.51 8.38
C VAL A 79 7.25 13.78 7.90
N GLY A 80 7.97 14.71 8.53
CA GLY A 80 9.33 15.04 8.13
C GLY A 80 10.25 13.82 8.19
N ARG A 81 11.20 13.70 7.26
CA ARG A 81 12.10 12.52 7.20
C ARG A 81 13.52 12.90 6.87
N ARG A 82 14.46 12.20 7.51
CA ARG A 82 15.90 12.37 7.23
C ARG A 82 16.26 12.03 5.79
N THR A 83 15.52 11.12 5.17
CA THR A 83 15.72 10.72 3.77
C THR A 83 15.56 11.89 2.80
N VAL A 84 14.67 12.85 3.09
CA VAL A 84 14.53 14.07 2.28
C VAL A 84 15.83 14.89 2.28
N ARG A 85 16.51 14.96 3.42
CA ARG A 85 17.82 15.62 3.52
C ARG A 85 18.88 14.91 2.68
N GLU A 86 18.90 13.58 2.70
CA GLU A 86 19.84 12.79 1.90
C GLU A 86 19.62 13.00 0.40
N LEU A 87 18.36 12.99 -0.05
CA LEU A 87 18.01 13.29 -1.43
C LEU A 87 18.38 14.74 -1.82
N LEU A 88 18.15 15.70 -0.93
CA LEU A 88 18.52 17.10 -1.17
C LEU A 88 20.05 17.27 -1.28
N LEU A 89 20.83 16.60 -0.43
CA LEU A 89 22.29 16.61 -0.53
C LEU A 89 22.75 16.02 -1.86
N ARG A 90 22.15 14.91 -2.30
CA ARG A 90 22.45 14.30 -3.60
C ARG A 90 22.14 15.22 -4.77
N TRP A 91 21.02 15.94 -4.70
CA TRP A 91 20.65 16.93 -5.71
C TRP A 91 21.73 18.00 -5.91
N TYR A 92 22.37 18.44 -4.84
CA TYR A 92 23.44 19.45 -4.90
C TYR A 92 24.83 18.88 -5.16
N SER A 93 25.07 17.61 -4.84
CA SER A 93 26.39 16.99 -5.02
C SER A 93 26.62 16.44 -6.42
N SER A 94 25.56 16.20 -7.20
CA SER A 94 25.65 15.54 -8.50
C SER A 94 24.75 16.22 -9.53
N ASP A 95 25.23 16.30 -10.77
CA ASP A 95 24.45 16.71 -11.95
C ASP A 95 23.82 15.52 -12.68
N HIS A 96 23.99 14.31 -12.15
CA HIS A 96 23.53 13.07 -12.75
C HIS A 96 22.02 12.84 -12.64
N ASP A 97 21.52 12.07 -13.59
CA ASP A 97 20.20 11.48 -13.50
C ASP A 97 20.14 10.50 -12.34
N ASN A 98 18.98 10.35 -11.72
CA ASN A 98 18.84 9.50 -10.54
C ASN A 98 17.60 8.61 -10.59
N VAL A 99 17.77 7.34 -10.22
CA VAL A 99 16.68 6.40 -9.95
C VAL A 99 16.57 6.18 -8.45
N ILE A 100 15.44 6.62 -7.89
CA ILE A 100 15.04 6.35 -6.52
C ILE A 100 14.19 5.09 -6.53
N TYR A 101 14.58 4.07 -5.76
CA TYR A 101 13.90 2.78 -5.78
C TYR A 101 13.78 2.17 -4.39
N GLY A 102 12.88 1.20 -4.26
CA GLY A 102 12.69 0.43 -3.05
C GLY A 102 11.22 0.06 -2.86
N PRO A 103 10.86 -0.59 -1.75
CA PRO A 103 9.60 -1.33 -1.64
C PRO A 103 8.38 -0.44 -1.74
N LYS A 104 7.27 -0.98 -2.24
CA LYS A 104 6.01 -0.24 -2.33
C LYS A 104 5.50 0.08 -0.93
N GLY A 105 5.10 1.35 -0.75
CA GLY A 105 4.45 1.84 0.47
C GLY A 105 5.36 2.51 1.49
N VAL A 106 6.70 2.42 1.37
CA VAL A 106 7.67 2.96 2.35
C VAL A 106 7.83 4.49 2.35
N GLY A 107 6.96 5.22 1.64
CA GLY A 107 6.97 6.70 1.60
C GLY A 107 7.82 7.33 0.50
N LYS A 108 8.35 6.57 -0.47
CA LYS A 108 9.21 7.11 -1.55
C LYS A 108 8.57 8.28 -2.32
N SER A 109 7.35 8.11 -2.81
CA SER A 109 6.63 9.15 -3.54
C SER A 109 6.33 10.39 -2.67
N SER A 110 6.10 10.18 -1.37
CA SER A 110 5.90 11.25 -0.40
C SER A 110 7.16 12.09 -0.22
N ASP A 111 8.31 11.43 -0.02
CA ASP A 111 9.61 12.07 0.11
C ASP A 111 10.03 12.74 -1.21
N PHE A 112 9.72 12.13 -2.35
CA PHE A 112 10.00 12.67 -3.68
C PHE A 112 9.20 13.94 -3.95
N ARG A 113 7.93 13.99 -3.52
CA ARG A 113 7.11 15.20 -3.51
C ARG A 113 7.66 16.26 -2.56
N ALA A 114 8.08 15.89 -1.35
CA ALA A 114 8.68 16.81 -0.39
C ALA A 114 9.95 17.46 -0.96
N LEU A 115 10.83 16.66 -1.58
CA LEU A 115 12.01 17.13 -2.28
C LEU A 115 11.65 18.13 -3.40
N PHE A 116 10.67 17.78 -4.25
CA PHE A 116 10.21 18.69 -5.30
C PHE A 116 9.74 20.03 -4.74
N CYS A 117 8.96 20.02 -3.66
CA CYS A 117 8.49 21.25 -3.01
C CYS A 117 9.63 22.13 -2.50
N ILE A 118 10.64 21.55 -1.84
CA ILE A 118 11.84 22.28 -1.40
C ILE A 118 12.57 22.91 -2.59
N LEU A 119 12.83 22.10 -3.63
CA LEU A 119 13.58 22.55 -4.81
C LEU A 119 12.82 23.63 -5.59
N PHE A 120 11.49 23.54 -5.66
CA PHE A 120 10.67 24.55 -6.33
C PHE A 120 10.80 25.92 -5.66
N GLY A 121 10.78 25.98 -4.33
CA GLY A 121 11.04 27.21 -3.60
C GLY A 121 12.44 27.78 -3.86
N LYS A 122 13.48 26.93 -3.85
CA LYS A 122 14.87 27.34 -4.07
C LYS A 122 15.13 27.83 -5.50
N VAL A 123 14.61 27.11 -6.50
CA VAL A 123 14.69 27.50 -7.90
C VAL A 123 14.01 28.84 -8.15
N GLY A 124 12.87 29.12 -7.50
CA GLY A 124 12.23 30.43 -7.59
C GLY A 124 13.07 31.58 -7.01
N ILE A 125 13.83 31.33 -5.94
CA ILE A 125 14.78 32.31 -5.39
C ILE A 125 15.95 32.52 -6.36
N ASP A 126 16.55 31.44 -6.88
CA ASP A 126 17.63 31.49 -7.86
C ASP A 126 17.23 32.31 -9.10
N ASN A 127 16.04 32.05 -9.65
CA ASN A 127 15.52 32.75 -10.82
C ASN A 127 15.37 34.27 -10.55
N LYS A 128 14.88 34.65 -9.37
CA LYS A 128 14.74 36.06 -8.97
C LYS A 128 16.09 36.75 -8.78
N VAL A 129 17.06 36.07 -8.18
CA VAL A 129 18.43 36.59 -8.00
C VAL A 129 19.10 36.78 -9.37
N ALA A 130 18.99 35.79 -10.26
CA ALA A 130 19.52 35.89 -11.62
C ALA A 130 18.92 37.08 -12.38
N ALA A 131 17.61 37.29 -12.30
CA ALA A 131 16.93 38.43 -12.93
C ALA A 131 17.40 39.80 -12.42
N GLY A 132 17.89 39.89 -11.18
CA GLY A 132 18.44 41.12 -10.58
C GLY A 132 19.91 41.39 -10.91
N LEU A 133 20.64 40.44 -11.48
CA LEU A 133 22.04 40.59 -11.90
C LEU A 133 22.13 41.24 -13.30
N MET A 134 23.21 41.99 -13.55
CA MET A 134 23.43 42.72 -14.81
C MET A 134 23.27 41.82 -16.05
N PRO A 135 22.69 42.29 -17.16
CA PRO A 135 22.28 41.47 -18.33
C PRO A 135 23.42 40.85 -19.16
N THR A 136 24.65 40.85 -18.65
CA THR A 136 25.85 40.39 -19.37
C THR A 136 26.13 38.89 -19.21
N THR A 137 25.43 38.20 -18.32
CA THR A 137 25.43 36.73 -18.24
C THR A 137 24.10 36.20 -18.80
N LYS A 138 24.14 35.13 -19.60
CA LYS A 138 22.92 34.44 -20.05
C LYS A 138 22.15 33.99 -18.81
N ASN A 139 21.13 34.74 -18.42
CA ASN A 139 20.23 34.37 -17.33
C ASN A 139 19.35 33.22 -17.82
N VAL A 140 19.82 31.99 -17.60
CA VAL A 140 19.06 30.77 -17.91
C VAL A 140 18.09 30.52 -16.77
N LYS A 141 16.80 30.47 -17.07
CA LYS A 141 15.74 30.28 -16.08
C LYS A 141 15.56 28.79 -15.79
N LYS A 142 15.54 28.39 -14.53
CA LYS A 142 15.37 26.98 -14.14
C LYS A 142 13.88 26.64 -13.99
N ARG A 143 13.48 25.46 -14.47
CA ARG A 143 12.09 24.94 -14.49
C ARG A 143 12.02 23.54 -13.91
N LEU A 144 11.13 23.33 -12.95
CA LEU A 144 10.90 22.02 -12.32
C LEU A 144 9.56 21.46 -12.78
N VAL A 145 9.58 20.27 -13.37
CA VAL A 145 8.40 19.62 -13.96
C VAL A 145 8.14 18.29 -13.26
N TYR A 146 6.98 18.15 -12.62
CA TYR A 146 6.55 16.92 -11.95
C TYR A 146 5.58 16.14 -12.83
N LEU A 147 5.90 14.88 -13.11
CA LEU A 147 5.15 13.96 -13.95
C LEU A 147 4.77 12.72 -13.15
N VAL A 148 3.55 12.23 -13.34
CA VAL A 148 3.04 11.02 -12.67
C VAL A 148 2.83 9.91 -13.69
N GLY A 149 3.50 8.78 -13.51
CA GLY A 149 3.47 7.62 -14.40
C GLY A 149 2.07 7.08 -14.67
N GLU A 150 1.21 7.02 -13.64
CA GLU A 150 -0.20 6.59 -13.80
C GLU A 150 -0.97 7.53 -14.74
N MET A 151 -0.69 8.84 -14.69
CA MET A 151 -1.34 9.84 -15.55
C MET A 151 -0.83 9.76 -17.00
N LEU A 152 0.47 9.49 -17.18
CA LEU A 152 1.06 9.29 -18.51
C LEU A 152 0.42 8.12 -19.26
N LEU A 153 0.07 7.03 -18.55
CA LEU A 153 -0.64 5.88 -19.14
C LEU A 153 -2.11 6.16 -19.49
N ILE A 154 -2.75 7.11 -18.80
CA ILE A 154 -4.17 7.45 -19.03
C ILE A 154 -4.30 8.48 -20.16
N SER A 155 -3.50 9.54 -20.09
CA SER A 155 -3.56 10.68 -21.01
C SER A 155 -2.20 11.37 -21.04
N GLU A 156 -1.33 10.89 -21.93
CA GLU A 156 0.06 11.34 -22.06
C GLU A 156 0.17 12.86 -22.25
N THR A 157 -0.52 13.41 -23.26
CA THR A 157 -0.54 14.84 -23.55
C THR A 157 -1.00 15.66 -22.35
N GLU A 158 -2.05 15.22 -21.64
CA GLU A 158 -2.59 15.94 -20.49
C GLU A 158 -1.61 15.92 -19.31
N ALA A 159 -0.97 14.79 -19.04
CA ALA A 159 0.01 14.65 -17.98
C ALA A 159 1.21 15.58 -18.21
N MET A 160 1.80 15.57 -19.42
CA MET A 160 2.94 16.42 -19.76
C MET A 160 2.56 17.91 -19.73
N ARG A 161 1.40 18.27 -20.31
CA ARG A 161 0.89 19.65 -20.31
C ARG A 161 0.65 20.16 -18.89
N ASN A 162 0.05 19.35 -18.03
CA ASN A 162 -0.28 19.79 -16.67
C ASN A 162 0.97 19.93 -15.79
N GLY A 163 1.96 19.06 -15.95
CA GLY A 163 3.27 19.20 -15.30
C GLY A 163 3.97 20.49 -15.73
N LEU A 164 3.98 20.80 -17.03
CA LEU A 164 4.49 22.07 -17.54
C LEU A 164 3.70 23.25 -17.01
N LEU A 165 2.37 23.19 -17.06
CA LEU A 165 1.52 24.28 -16.60
C LEU A 165 1.87 24.68 -15.16
N PHE A 166 2.01 23.70 -14.26
CA PHE A 166 2.41 23.95 -12.87
C PHE A 166 3.75 24.68 -12.76
N SER A 167 4.77 24.27 -13.54
CA SER A 167 6.10 24.89 -13.55
C SER A 167 6.11 26.37 -13.95
N PHE A 168 5.09 26.85 -14.65
CA PHE A 168 5.01 28.22 -15.17
C PHE A 168 4.06 29.12 -14.37
N LEU A 169 3.24 28.55 -13.48
CA LEU A 169 2.23 29.32 -12.75
C LEU A 169 2.80 30.35 -11.77
N ALA A 170 4.02 30.15 -11.26
CA ALA A 170 4.61 31.01 -10.25
C ALA A 170 5.21 32.32 -10.81
N GLU A 171 5.64 32.33 -12.07
CA GLU A 171 6.57 33.36 -12.56
C GLU A 171 6.24 33.91 -13.95
N ASP A 172 5.33 33.29 -14.71
CA ASP A 172 5.09 33.68 -16.10
C ASP A 172 3.74 34.36 -16.33
N PRO A 173 3.68 35.32 -17.27
CA PRO A 173 2.44 36.01 -17.59
C PRO A 173 1.38 35.05 -18.14
N ASP A 174 0.11 35.43 -18.00
CA ASP A 174 -1.05 34.65 -18.44
C ASP A 174 -1.00 34.25 -19.93
N THR A 175 -0.18 34.92 -20.73
CA THR A 175 0.09 34.59 -22.13
C THR A 175 0.80 33.24 -22.31
N VAL A 176 1.81 32.93 -21.50
CA VAL A 176 2.54 31.64 -21.56
C VAL A 176 1.65 30.51 -21.02
N ILE A 177 0.94 30.77 -19.92
CA ILE A 177 -0.06 29.86 -19.36
C ILE A 177 -1.12 29.52 -20.41
N SER A 178 -1.61 30.53 -21.15
CA SER A 178 -2.59 30.34 -22.22
C SER A 178 -2.03 29.54 -23.41
N ALA A 179 -0.73 29.70 -23.73
CA ALA A 179 -0.07 28.92 -24.77
C ALA A 179 0.03 27.43 -24.37
N ILE A 180 0.46 27.14 -23.14
CA ILE A 180 0.57 25.77 -22.61
C ILE A 180 -0.81 25.09 -22.63
N ARG A 181 -1.89 25.80 -22.29
CA ARG A 181 -3.26 25.24 -22.32
C ARG A 181 -3.73 24.84 -23.72
N LYS A 182 -3.18 25.44 -24.78
CA LYS A 182 -3.53 25.13 -26.18
C LYS A 182 -2.74 23.93 -26.74
N LEU A 183 -1.77 23.40 -26.00
CA LEU A 183 -1.04 22.20 -26.39
C LEU A 183 -2.01 21.01 -26.40
N SER A 184 -2.22 20.43 -27.57
CA SER A 184 -3.23 19.40 -27.86
C SER A 184 -2.64 18.05 -28.26
N SER A 185 -1.33 17.97 -28.46
CA SER A 185 -0.59 16.75 -28.78
C SER A 185 0.73 16.71 -28.02
N VAL A 186 1.30 15.51 -27.89
CA VAL A 186 2.65 15.30 -27.33
C VAL A 186 3.71 16.07 -28.12
N GLU A 187 3.62 16.06 -29.46
CA GLU A 187 4.58 16.77 -30.32
C GLU A 187 4.59 18.27 -30.01
N ASN A 188 3.41 18.88 -29.85
CA ASN A 188 3.31 20.29 -29.50
C ASN A 188 3.97 20.58 -28.13
N VAL A 189 3.89 19.64 -27.19
CA VAL A 189 4.52 19.76 -25.88
C VAL A 189 6.04 19.70 -26.00
N ILE A 190 6.57 18.74 -26.76
CA ILE A 190 8.02 18.61 -27.00
C ILE A 190 8.55 19.87 -27.71
N ASP A 191 7.89 20.30 -28.79
CA ASP A 191 8.25 21.51 -29.53
C ASP A 191 8.27 22.76 -28.64
N PHE A 192 7.31 22.88 -27.73
CA PHE A 192 7.25 23.98 -26.77
C PHE A 192 8.47 24.01 -25.85
N VAL A 193 8.93 22.85 -25.36
CA VAL A 193 10.10 22.75 -24.47
C VAL A 193 11.40 22.96 -25.26
N GLU A 194 11.54 22.33 -26.43
CA GLU A 194 12.69 22.48 -27.34
C GLU A 194 12.95 23.94 -27.71
N ALA A 195 11.89 24.67 -28.07
CA ALA A 195 11.99 26.08 -28.43
C ALA A 195 12.55 26.99 -27.32
N ARG A 196 12.54 26.51 -26.06
CA ARG A 196 12.91 27.30 -24.87
C ARG A 196 14.24 26.91 -24.25
N LYS A 197 14.84 25.79 -24.66
CA LYS A 197 16.12 25.28 -24.12
C LYS A 197 17.28 26.28 -24.11
N GLN A 198 17.28 27.24 -25.03
CA GLN A 198 18.34 28.25 -25.09
C GLN A 198 18.27 29.27 -23.94
N GLN A 199 17.10 29.40 -23.31
CA GLN A 199 16.80 30.40 -22.29
C GLN A 199 16.31 29.77 -20.98
N GLU A 200 15.90 28.50 -21.01
CA GLU A 200 15.32 27.78 -19.88
C GLU A 200 15.97 26.39 -19.73
N GLU A 201 16.27 26.00 -18.48
CA GLU A 201 16.74 24.67 -18.10
C GLU A 201 15.61 23.88 -17.45
N PHE A 202 15.30 22.70 -17.99
CA PHE A 202 14.23 21.85 -17.47
C PHE A 202 14.78 20.71 -16.61
N TYR A 203 14.18 20.53 -15.44
CA TYR A 203 14.50 19.49 -14.47
C TYR A 203 13.24 18.63 -14.27
N PHE A 204 13.31 17.35 -14.64
CA PHE A 204 12.16 16.47 -14.67
C PHE A 204 12.12 15.52 -13.47
N PHE A 205 10.95 15.41 -12.84
CA PHE A 205 10.65 14.49 -11.75
C PHE A 205 9.56 13.53 -12.22
N VAL A 206 9.84 12.24 -12.29
CA VAL A 206 8.89 11.20 -12.73
C VAL A 206 8.55 10.29 -11.55
N ASP A 207 7.36 10.44 -10.99
CA ASP A 207 6.86 9.60 -9.90
C ASP A 207 6.01 8.44 -10.43
N GLY A 208 6.22 7.24 -9.89
CA GLY A 208 5.50 6.06 -10.35
C GLY A 208 6.01 5.52 -11.69
N GLY A 209 7.31 5.67 -11.95
CA GLY A 209 7.94 5.20 -13.18
C GLY A 209 7.85 3.69 -13.38
N GLU A 210 7.57 2.90 -12.34
CA GLU A 210 7.39 1.43 -12.44
C GLU A 210 6.14 1.01 -13.25
N LYS A 211 5.26 1.96 -13.55
CA LYS A 211 4.12 1.74 -14.46
C LYS A 211 4.55 1.75 -15.93
N LEU A 212 5.69 2.38 -16.19
CA LEU A 212 6.41 2.44 -17.45
C LEU A 212 7.52 1.39 -17.42
N GLU A 213 8.23 1.21 -18.53
CA GLU A 213 9.52 0.50 -18.52
C GLU A 213 10.59 1.48 -18.02
N PRO A 214 11.16 1.34 -16.81
CA PRO A 214 11.96 2.41 -16.24
C PRO A 214 13.28 2.68 -16.97
N LEU A 215 13.79 1.71 -17.73
CA LEU A 215 14.95 1.92 -18.62
C LEU A 215 14.64 2.86 -19.79
N ASP A 216 13.40 2.86 -20.27
CA ASP A 216 12.94 3.71 -21.37
C ASP A 216 12.92 5.20 -20.98
N ILE A 217 12.98 5.50 -19.68
CA ILE A 217 13.07 6.88 -19.17
C ILE A 217 14.46 7.46 -19.45
N PHE A 218 15.50 6.63 -19.42
CA PHE A 218 16.91 7.05 -19.49
C PHE A 218 17.61 6.62 -20.78
N ARG A 219 16.95 5.81 -21.62
CA ARG A 219 17.47 5.36 -22.90
C ARG A 219 16.39 5.35 -23.96
N GLU A 220 16.84 5.49 -25.20
CA GLU A 220 15.97 5.35 -26.35
C GLU A 220 15.33 3.95 -26.32
N PRO A 221 13.99 3.87 -26.26
CA PRO A 221 13.30 2.58 -26.19
C PRO A 221 13.56 1.77 -27.47
N ALA A 222 13.67 0.45 -27.34
CA ALA A 222 13.62 -0.40 -28.52
C ALA A 222 12.27 -0.21 -29.23
N CYS A 223 12.29 -0.05 -30.56
CA CYS A 223 11.09 0.10 -31.39
C CYS A 223 10.28 -1.20 -31.44
N ASP A 224 9.65 -1.58 -30.33
CA ASP A 224 8.61 -2.58 -30.30
C ASP A 224 7.25 -1.89 -30.49
N SER A 225 6.32 -2.48 -31.23
CA SER A 225 5.09 -1.80 -31.69
C SER A 225 3.95 -1.75 -30.64
N GLY A 226 4.28 -1.72 -29.35
CA GLY A 226 3.31 -1.73 -28.26
C GLY A 226 2.78 -0.32 -27.88
N PRO A 227 1.57 -0.21 -27.30
CA PRO A 227 1.08 1.09 -26.80
C PRO A 227 1.93 1.67 -25.65
N LYS A 228 2.59 0.81 -24.86
CA LYS A 228 3.53 1.25 -23.82
C LYS A 228 4.84 1.82 -24.39
N SER A 229 5.38 1.22 -25.45
CA SER A 229 6.63 1.68 -26.06
C SER A 229 6.46 3.03 -26.76
N ASN A 230 5.28 3.33 -27.32
CA ASN A 230 4.99 4.66 -27.88
C ASN A 230 5.02 5.75 -26.79
N ILE A 231 4.40 5.50 -25.63
CA ILE A 231 4.43 6.43 -24.48
C ILE A 231 5.87 6.58 -23.98
N SER A 232 6.58 5.46 -23.82
CA SER A 232 8.00 5.44 -23.47
C SER A 232 8.85 6.28 -24.42
N HIS A 233 8.66 6.14 -25.74
CA HIS A 233 9.45 6.84 -26.76
C HIS A 233 9.22 8.35 -26.72
N ASN A 234 7.97 8.77 -26.66
CA ASN A 234 7.61 10.18 -26.54
C ASN A 234 8.08 10.80 -25.22
N LEU A 235 7.92 10.08 -24.11
CA LEU A 235 8.43 10.50 -22.81
C LEU A 235 9.95 10.65 -22.87
N TYR A 236 10.69 9.68 -23.43
CA TYR A 236 12.12 9.76 -23.63
C TYR A 236 12.52 11.01 -24.42
N ARG A 237 11.83 11.30 -25.55
CA ARG A 237 12.07 12.52 -26.34
C ARG A 237 11.90 13.79 -25.52
N LEU A 238 10.85 13.87 -24.68
CA LEU A 238 10.66 14.98 -23.76
C LEU A 238 11.76 15.03 -22.69
N LEU A 239 12.12 13.91 -22.07
CA LEU A 239 13.09 13.88 -20.98
C LEU A 239 14.51 14.19 -21.43
N CYS A 240 14.88 13.81 -22.66
CA CYS A 240 16.13 14.22 -23.32
C CYS A 240 16.26 15.73 -23.48
N THR A 241 15.16 16.47 -23.35
CA THR A 241 15.20 17.94 -23.34
C THR A 241 15.68 18.52 -22.02
N GLY A 242 15.68 17.72 -20.97
CA GLY A 242 16.01 18.13 -19.62
C GLY A 242 17.50 18.25 -19.40
N LYS A 243 17.85 19.09 -18.43
CA LYS A 243 19.18 19.16 -17.84
C LYS A 243 19.44 17.96 -16.91
N ARG A 244 18.38 17.46 -16.26
CA ARG A 244 18.44 16.35 -15.30
C ARG A 244 17.07 15.68 -15.17
N VAL A 245 17.06 14.35 -15.00
CA VAL A 245 15.88 13.51 -14.82
C VAL A 245 16.01 12.67 -13.55
N TRP A 246 15.05 12.82 -12.66
CA TRP A 246 14.92 11.98 -11.46
C TRP A 246 13.65 11.16 -11.54
N CYS A 247 13.75 9.86 -11.30
CA CYS A 247 12.62 8.94 -11.37
C CYS A 247 12.47 8.14 -10.09
N CYS A 248 11.24 7.97 -9.60
CA CYS A 248 10.90 7.13 -8.45
C CYS A 248 10.15 5.86 -8.91
N ILE A 249 10.69 4.68 -8.56
CA ILE A 249 10.15 3.36 -8.94
C ILE A 249 10.06 2.41 -7.74
N SER A 250 9.17 1.42 -7.79
CA SER A 250 8.95 0.48 -6.66
C SER A 250 9.89 -0.72 -6.62
N HIS A 251 10.70 -0.96 -7.64
CA HIS A 251 11.72 -2.00 -7.64
C HIS A 251 12.80 -1.64 -8.65
N ILE A 252 14.07 -1.78 -8.27
CA ILE A 252 15.12 -2.02 -9.24
C ILE A 252 15.15 -3.54 -9.37
N VAL A 253 14.76 -4.03 -10.56
CA VAL A 253 15.35 -5.28 -11.04
C VAL A 253 16.85 -5.03 -10.94
N HIS A 254 17.62 -5.87 -10.26
CA HIS A 254 19.09 -5.89 -10.37
C HIS A 254 19.46 -6.18 -11.83
N ASP A 255 19.15 -5.22 -12.68
CA ASP A 255 19.21 -5.32 -14.11
C ASP A 255 20.56 -4.71 -14.43
N PRO A 256 21.52 -5.54 -14.90
CA PRO A 256 22.80 -5.04 -15.36
C PRO A 256 22.63 -3.91 -16.39
N LEU A 257 21.46 -3.78 -17.04
CA LEU A 257 21.16 -2.68 -17.95
C LEU A 257 21.18 -1.30 -17.29
N PHE A 258 20.81 -1.11 -16.02
CA PHE A 258 20.92 0.20 -15.35
C PHE A 258 22.39 0.61 -15.17
N SER A 259 23.27 -0.34 -14.88
CA SER A 259 24.71 -0.08 -14.70
C SER A 259 25.41 0.40 -15.96
N ILE A 260 24.79 0.19 -17.13
CA ILE A 260 25.33 0.59 -18.43
C ILE A 260 24.91 2.04 -18.76
N VAL A 261 23.96 2.67 -18.04
CA VAL A 261 23.46 4.02 -18.38
C VAL A 261 24.50 5.03 -17.88
N PRO A 262 25.17 5.78 -18.77
CA PRO A 262 26.14 6.77 -18.34
C PRO A 262 25.45 7.85 -17.51
N HIS A 263 26.10 8.30 -16.43
CA HIS A 263 25.58 9.38 -15.58
C HIS A 263 24.23 9.09 -14.91
N LEU A 264 23.89 7.81 -14.71
CA LEU A 264 22.75 7.40 -13.91
C LEU A 264 23.22 6.92 -12.53
N GLU A 265 22.73 7.58 -11.50
CA GLU A 265 22.93 7.17 -10.11
C GLU A 265 21.66 6.51 -9.56
N SER A 266 21.82 5.72 -8.50
CA SER A 266 20.70 5.05 -7.84
C SER A 266 20.64 5.35 -6.34
N PHE A 267 19.44 5.55 -5.82
CA PHE A 267 19.13 5.70 -4.40
C PHE A 267 18.19 4.59 -3.94
N ALA A 268 18.69 3.71 -3.07
CA ALA A 268 17.91 2.60 -2.52
C ALA A 268 17.22 3.02 -1.20
N TYR A 269 15.90 2.85 -1.15
CA TYR A 269 15.12 2.89 0.09
C TYR A 269 15.18 1.53 0.78
N ALA A 270 16.04 1.44 1.79
CA ALA A 270 16.20 0.24 2.63
C ALA A 270 15.55 0.37 4.03
N GLN A 271 14.78 1.44 4.29
CA GLN A 271 14.25 1.73 5.63
C GLN A 271 13.02 0.86 6.00
N ARG A 272 13.03 0.35 7.24
CA ARG A 272 11.95 -0.40 7.89
C ARG A 272 10.85 0.54 8.39
N GLY A 273 9.94 0.94 7.50
CA GLY A 273 8.78 1.78 7.85
C GLY A 273 9.15 3.13 8.49
N PHE A 274 8.21 3.70 9.24
CA PHE A 274 8.47 4.84 10.12
C PHE A 274 9.28 4.40 11.35
N SER A 275 10.31 5.16 11.69
CA SER A 275 10.92 5.14 13.02
C SER A 275 9.90 5.52 14.09
N TRP A 276 10.21 5.23 15.34
CA TRP A 276 9.29 5.51 16.46
C TRP A 276 8.85 6.99 16.52
N VAL A 277 9.77 7.93 16.28
CA VAL A 277 9.44 9.37 16.27
C VAL A 277 8.52 9.72 15.10
N GLU A 278 8.82 9.21 13.90
CA GLU A 278 7.98 9.43 12.72
C GLU A 278 6.58 8.83 12.92
N TYR A 279 6.50 7.63 13.51
CA TYR A 279 5.23 6.99 13.85
C TYR A 279 4.43 7.81 14.86
N LEU A 280 5.05 8.30 15.95
CA LEU A 280 4.35 9.13 16.93
C LEU A 280 3.80 10.41 16.31
N THR A 281 4.57 11.06 15.42
CA THR A 281 4.13 12.26 14.71
C THR A 281 2.98 11.95 13.75
N TYR A 282 3.06 10.85 12.99
CA TYR A 282 1.94 10.36 12.17
C TYR A 282 0.69 10.06 13.03
N ALA A 283 0.88 9.28 14.09
CA ALA A 283 -0.17 8.75 14.93
C ALA A 283 -0.85 9.85 15.77
N SER A 284 -0.17 10.96 16.06
CA SER A 284 -0.78 12.12 16.73
C SER A 284 -1.91 12.78 15.95
N ARG A 285 -2.03 12.46 14.65
CA ARG A 285 -3.01 13.04 13.72
C ARG A 285 -4.13 12.06 13.33
N CYS A 286 -4.14 10.87 13.93
CA CYS A 286 -5.16 9.87 13.62
C CYS A 286 -5.49 9.00 14.83
N VAL A 287 -6.56 8.23 14.71
CA VAL A 287 -7.06 7.37 15.80
C VAL A 287 -6.01 6.37 16.30
N LEU A 288 -5.09 5.91 15.43
CA LEU A 288 -4.07 4.92 15.79
C LEU A 288 -3.18 5.39 16.95
N GLY A 289 -2.90 6.69 17.08
CA GLY A 289 -2.10 7.22 18.20
C GLY A 289 -2.79 7.21 19.55
N LYS A 290 -4.11 7.03 19.57
CA LYS A 290 -4.92 6.91 20.79
C LYS A 290 -5.15 5.45 21.19
N LEU A 291 -4.93 4.51 20.27
CA LEU A 291 -5.09 3.06 20.47
C LEU A 291 -3.77 2.40 20.93
N GLN A 292 -3.13 2.93 21.97
CA GLN A 292 -1.78 2.49 22.39
C GLN A 292 -1.71 1.01 22.77
N TYR A 293 -2.78 0.45 23.35
CA TYR A 293 -2.87 -0.99 23.67
C TYR A 293 -2.98 -1.89 22.43
N ARG A 294 -3.20 -1.33 21.23
CA ARG A 294 -3.20 -2.05 19.95
C ARG A 294 -1.86 -1.98 19.21
N LEU A 295 -0.83 -1.34 19.79
CA LEU A 295 0.43 -1.06 19.09
C LEU A 295 1.05 -2.31 18.46
N GLU A 296 1.14 -3.42 19.18
CA GLU A 296 1.72 -4.64 18.63
C GLU A 296 0.95 -5.18 17.43
N SER A 297 -0.38 -5.06 17.45
CA SER A 297 -1.24 -5.43 16.32
C SER A 297 -1.02 -4.49 15.15
N ILE A 298 -0.90 -3.18 15.40
CA ILE A 298 -0.61 -2.17 14.36
C ILE A 298 0.75 -2.47 13.72
N GLU A 299 1.78 -2.74 14.52
CA GLU A 299 3.14 -3.08 14.04
C GLU A 299 3.14 -4.38 13.23
N TYR A 300 2.47 -5.43 13.71
CA TYR A 300 2.41 -6.70 13.00
C TYR A 300 1.75 -6.57 11.62
N HIS A 301 0.64 -5.84 11.52
CA HIS A 301 -0.10 -5.67 10.27
C HIS A 301 0.58 -4.72 9.30
N THR A 302 1.08 -3.59 9.80
CA THR A 302 1.52 -2.47 8.96
C THR A 302 3.04 -2.38 8.83
N GLY A 303 3.80 -2.98 9.75
CA GLY A 303 5.25 -2.78 9.88
C GLY A 303 5.63 -1.30 10.01
N LEU A 304 4.70 -0.48 10.48
CA LEU A 304 4.77 0.99 10.50
C LEU A 304 5.07 1.61 9.13
N VAL A 305 4.76 0.91 8.04
CA VAL A 305 4.93 1.41 6.68
C VAL A 305 3.79 2.40 6.37
N PRO A 306 4.09 3.62 5.86
CA PRO A 306 3.10 4.69 5.68
C PRO A 306 1.83 4.26 4.96
N LEU A 307 1.96 3.51 3.85
CA LEU A 307 0.81 3.03 3.09
C LEU A 307 -0.11 2.12 3.92
N PHE A 308 0.46 1.19 4.70
CA PHE A 308 -0.36 0.25 5.46
C PHE A 308 -0.95 0.87 6.72
N LEU A 309 -0.27 1.86 7.31
CA LEU A 309 -0.83 2.70 8.37
C LEU A 309 -2.05 3.49 7.86
N GLU A 310 -1.95 4.12 6.68
CA GLU A 310 -3.05 4.85 6.06
C GLU A 310 -4.24 3.93 5.77
N VAL A 311 -3.98 2.74 5.23
CA VAL A 311 -5.02 1.72 4.98
C VAL A 311 -5.68 1.27 6.28
N LEU A 312 -4.91 1.02 7.35
CA LEU A 312 -5.49 0.61 8.62
C LEU A 312 -6.33 1.73 9.24
N CYS A 313 -5.88 2.98 9.15
CA CYS A 313 -6.65 4.13 9.58
C CYS A 313 -7.94 4.30 8.78
N GLU A 314 -7.91 4.11 7.46
CA GLU A 314 -9.10 4.11 6.59
C GLU A 314 -10.10 3.02 7.06
N CYS A 315 -9.62 1.82 7.39
CA CYS A 315 -10.46 0.74 7.91
C CYS A 315 -11.08 1.05 9.27
N CYS A 316 -10.36 1.71 10.17
CA CYS A 316 -10.89 2.19 11.46
C CYS A 316 -12.09 3.13 11.23
N VAL A 317 -11.89 4.17 10.42
CA VAL A 317 -12.92 5.18 10.13
C VAL A 317 -14.14 4.55 9.46
N GLN A 318 -13.92 3.71 8.44
CA GLN A 318 -15.01 3.04 7.72
C GLN A 318 -15.82 2.12 8.63
N PHE A 319 -15.16 1.33 9.46
CA PHE A 319 -15.87 0.44 10.38
C PHE A 319 -16.70 1.20 11.39
N THR A 320 -16.15 2.26 12.01
CA THR A 320 -16.89 3.05 12.99
C THR A 320 -18.11 3.72 12.35
N LEU A 321 -17.97 4.26 11.14
CA LEU A 321 -19.10 4.82 10.40
C LEU A 321 -20.20 3.79 10.16
N GLU A 322 -19.85 2.59 9.69
CA GLU A 322 -20.81 1.51 9.44
C GLU A 322 -21.54 1.07 10.71
N LEU A 323 -20.83 1.02 11.84
CA LEU A 323 -21.40 0.64 13.13
C LEU A 323 -22.41 1.69 13.61
N LEU A 324 -22.04 2.97 13.58
CA LEU A 324 -22.92 4.08 13.97
C LEU A 324 -24.16 4.17 13.07
N ASP A 325 -24.01 3.98 11.75
CA ASP A 325 -25.14 3.95 10.81
C ASP A 325 -26.10 2.78 11.11
N SER A 326 -25.57 1.63 11.56
CA SER A 326 -26.37 0.45 11.87
C SER A 326 -27.21 0.62 13.17
N GLU A 327 -26.67 1.31 14.17
CA GLU A 327 -27.38 1.61 15.42
C GLU A 327 -28.55 2.57 15.19
N ILE A 328 -28.36 3.58 14.32
CA ILE A 328 -29.40 4.55 13.92
C ILE A 328 -30.58 3.85 13.22
N ILE A 329 -30.32 2.79 12.45
CA ILE A 329 -31.36 2.05 11.73
C ILE A 329 -32.17 1.14 12.67
N SER A 330 -31.57 0.65 13.76
CA SER A 330 -32.25 -0.18 14.76
C SER A 330 -33.17 0.63 15.70
N GLY A 331 -32.86 1.91 15.90
CA GLY A 331 -33.68 2.88 16.65
C GLY A 331 -34.81 3.51 15.82
N ALA A 332 -35.77 2.70 15.36
CA ALA A 332 -36.95 3.20 14.66
C ALA A 332 -37.96 3.91 15.60
N SER A 333 -37.60 5.08 16.13
CA SER A 333 -38.57 6.08 16.63
C SER A 333 -38.12 7.55 16.54
N LEU A 334 -36.92 7.86 16.02
CA LEU A 334 -36.43 9.23 15.84
C LEU A 334 -36.34 9.69 14.37
N ARG A 335 -37.19 9.11 13.51
CA ARG A 335 -37.18 9.38 12.05
C ARG A 335 -37.77 10.73 11.62
N GLU A 336 -38.19 11.60 12.54
CA GLU A 336 -38.84 12.87 12.15
C GLU A 336 -38.00 14.14 12.35
N THR A 337 -36.75 14.08 12.86
CA THR A 337 -35.96 15.31 13.09
C THR A 337 -34.61 15.37 12.37
N ILE A 338 -34.09 14.29 11.79
CA ILE A 338 -32.75 14.27 11.18
C ILE A 338 -32.82 13.85 9.71
N VAL A 339 -33.55 14.63 8.91
CA VAL A 339 -33.56 14.49 7.44
C VAL A 339 -32.44 15.31 6.78
N LEU A 340 -31.64 16.08 7.51
CA LEU A 340 -30.65 17.00 6.91
C LEU A 340 -29.42 17.22 7.80
N THR A 341 -28.58 16.21 7.99
CA THR A 341 -27.23 16.44 8.52
C THR A 341 -26.27 15.55 7.76
N ALA A 342 -25.25 16.17 7.17
CA ALA A 342 -24.18 15.49 6.44
C ALA A 342 -23.63 14.32 7.28
N CYS A 343 -23.23 13.22 6.63
CA CYS A 343 -22.44 12.17 7.27
C CYS A 343 -21.23 12.83 7.95
N LEU A 344 -21.33 13.08 9.26
CA LEU A 344 -20.24 13.60 10.06
C LEU A 344 -19.26 12.44 10.21
N GLU A 345 -17.98 12.70 9.90
CA GLU A 345 -16.93 11.76 10.26
C GLU A 345 -17.01 11.47 11.77
N PRO A 346 -16.79 10.21 12.18
CA PRO A 346 -16.90 9.83 13.57
C PRO A 346 -15.87 10.62 14.37
N SER A 347 -16.24 11.08 15.57
CA SER A 347 -15.27 11.79 16.42
C SER A 347 -14.15 10.84 16.83
N GLU A 348 -12.95 11.39 17.10
CA GLU A 348 -11.84 10.58 17.57
C GLU A 348 -12.17 9.84 18.86
N GLU A 349 -12.90 10.47 19.79
CA GLU A 349 -13.33 9.85 21.04
C GLU A 349 -14.26 8.66 20.80
N GLN A 350 -15.21 8.79 19.87
CA GLN A 350 -16.13 7.70 19.51
C GLN A 350 -15.38 6.52 18.89
N MET A 351 -14.43 6.80 17.98
CA MET A 351 -13.60 5.75 17.41
C MET A 351 -12.77 5.06 18.48
N VAL A 352 -12.16 5.80 19.42
CA VAL A 352 -11.37 5.20 20.50
C VAL A 352 -12.22 4.31 21.39
N GLU A 353 -13.41 4.75 21.79
CA GLU A 353 -14.32 3.98 22.63
C GLU A 353 -14.68 2.63 21.96
N LEU A 354 -15.16 2.68 20.72
CA LEU A 354 -15.60 1.49 20.00
C LEU A 354 -14.44 0.54 19.65
N LEU A 355 -13.31 1.08 19.18
CA LEU A 355 -12.16 0.28 18.76
C LEU A 355 -11.32 -0.25 19.95
N SER A 356 -11.68 0.14 21.18
CA SER A 356 -11.15 -0.46 22.40
C SER A 356 -11.68 -1.85 22.66
N GLU A 357 -12.84 -2.20 22.12
CA GLU A 357 -13.38 -3.54 22.22
C GLU A 357 -12.64 -4.49 21.26
N ASP A 358 -12.26 -5.69 21.74
CA ASP A 358 -11.51 -6.68 20.95
C ASP A 358 -12.28 -7.11 19.70
N ASP A 359 -13.58 -7.40 19.83
CA ASP A 359 -14.43 -7.82 18.71
C ASP A 359 -14.45 -6.75 17.60
N ASN A 360 -14.50 -5.48 17.98
CA ASN A 360 -14.51 -4.34 17.06
C ASN A 360 -13.16 -4.17 16.37
N TRP A 361 -12.07 -4.32 17.11
CA TRP A 361 -10.73 -4.31 16.55
C TRP A 361 -10.51 -5.45 15.55
N ASP A 362 -10.95 -6.66 15.85
CA ASP A 362 -10.85 -7.82 14.95
C ASP A 362 -11.60 -7.59 13.64
N GLN A 363 -12.75 -6.91 13.70
CA GLN A 363 -13.50 -6.51 12.49
C GLN A 363 -12.77 -5.45 11.66
N VAL A 364 -12.00 -4.55 12.28
CA VAL A 364 -11.10 -3.62 11.56
C VAL A 364 -9.98 -4.39 10.87
N LEU A 365 -9.33 -5.32 11.57
CA LEU A 365 -8.25 -6.14 11.00
C LEU A 365 -8.75 -7.00 9.84
N LEU A 366 -9.97 -7.54 9.93
CA LEU A 366 -10.60 -8.26 8.84
C LEU A 366 -10.81 -7.37 7.60
N ARG A 367 -11.29 -6.15 7.80
CA ARG A 367 -11.43 -5.16 6.72
C ARG A 367 -10.08 -4.81 6.12
N PHE A 368 -9.05 -4.61 6.96
CA PHE A 368 -7.67 -4.40 6.51
C PHE A 368 -7.18 -5.55 5.62
N ALA A 369 -7.36 -6.80 6.08
CA ALA A 369 -6.95 -8.00 5.36
C ALA A 369 -7.66 -8.20 4.00
N GLN A 370 -8.86 -7.62 3.86
CA GLN A 370 -9.69 -7.60 2.65
C GLN A 370 -9.50 -6.33 1.80
N HIS A 371 -8.78 -5.33 2.32
CA HIS A 371 -8.61 -4.05 1.65
C HIS A 371 -7.95 -4.23 0.28
N ARG A 372 -8.25 -3.35 -0.68
CA ARG A 372 -7.77 -3.44 -2.07
C ARG A 372 -6.25 -3.50 -2.21
N GLU A 373 -5.53 -2.81 -1.32
CA GLU A 373 -4.06 -2.78 -1.33
C GLU A 373 -3.49 -4.14 -0.87
N ILE A 374 -4.09 -4.73 0.17
CA ILE A 374 -3.73 -6.09 0.63
C ILE A 374 -4.14 -7.15 -0.40
N SER A 375 -5.31 -7.00 -1.01
CA SER A 375 -5.72 -7.83 -2.15
C SER A 375 -4.79 -7.67 -3.36
N GLY A 376 -4.11 -6.53 -3.50
CA GLY A 376 -3.05 -6.31 -4.48
C GLY A 376 -1.81 -7.15 -4.17
N VAL A 377 -1.39 -7.17 -2.90
CA VAL A 377 -0.27 -8.00 -2.42
C VAL A 377 -0.54 -9.48 -2.67
N ARG A 378 -1.74 -9.96 -2.29
CA ARG A 378 -2.15 -11.36 -2.54
C ARG A 378 -2.06 -11.73 -4.01
N ARG A 379 -2.56 -10.87 -4.91
CA ARG A 379 -2.49 -11.09 -6.36
C ARG A 379 -1.05 -11.18 -6.87
N ILE A 380 -0.13 -10.38 -6.32
CA ILE A 380 1.29 -10.44 -6.70
C ILE A 380 1.91 -11.74 -6.21
N ALA A 381 1.71 -12.12 -4.95
CA ALA A 381 2.18 -13.39 -4.41
C ALA A 381 1.62 -14.60 -5.20
N GLU A 382 0.34 -14.57 -5.56
CA GLU A 382 -0.33 -15.57 -6.41
C GLU A 382 0.19 -15.61 -7.85
N ALA A 383 0.80 -14.53 -8.35
CA ALA A 383 1.41 -14.48 -9.68
C ALA A 383 2.84 -15.02 -9.73
N ILE A 384 3.51 -15.21 -8.58
CA ILE A 384 4.87 -15.75 -8.49
C ILE A 384 5.00 -17.07 -9.24
N ARG A 385 6.03 -17.19 -10.10
CA ARG A 385 6.40 -18.45 -10.73
C ARG A 385 7.51 -19.10 -9.91
N LEU A 386 7.28 -20.34 -9.49
CA LEU A 386 8.27 -21.13 -8.76
C LEU A 386 8.89 -22.16 -9.70
N GLU A 387 10.20 -22.30 -9.63
CA GLU A 387 10.95 -23.30 -10.40
C GLU A 387 11.36 -24.51 -9.53
N GLY A 388 11.19 -24.44 -8.21
CA GLY A 388 11.54 -25.51 -7.29
C GLY A 388 11.36 -25.12 -5.83
N GLU A 389 12.18 -25.73 -4.97
CA GLU A 389 12.24 -25.43 -3.53
C GLU A 389 12.61 -23.98 -3.26
N CYS A 390 11.91 -23.36 -2.31
CA CYS A 390 12.10 -21.95 -1.99
C CYS A 390 12.25 -21.76 -0.48
N ARG A 391 13.39 -21.20 -0.05
CA ARG A 391 13.65 -20.73 1.33
C ARG A 391 13.15 -19.29 1.51
N ASP A 392 13.03 -18.79 2.74
CA ASP A 392 12.53 -17.44 3.04
C ASP A 392 13.25 -16.31 2.29
N ALA A 393 14.59 -16.30 2.31
CA ALA A 393 15.37 -15.33 1.54
C ALA A 393 15.13 -15.47 0.03
N ALA A 394 15.05 -16.71 -0.48
CA ALA A 394 14.73 -16.95 -1.88
C ALA A 394 13.31 -16.49 -2.23
N MET A 395 12.35 -16.62 -1.30
CA MET A 395 10.97 -16.18 -1.45
C MET A 395 10.87 -14.67 -1.60
N ALA A 396 11.66 -13.95 -0.81
CA ALA A 396 11.76 -12.49 -0.87
C ALA A 396 12.41 -12.00 -2.18
N CYS A 397 13.33 -12.79 -2.76
CA CYS A 397 13.91 -12.52 -4.07
C CYS A 397 12.97 -12.79 -5.25
N LEU A 398 11.91 -13.59 -5.08
CA LEU A 398 10.93 -13.85 -6.15
C LEU A 398 10.07 -12.63 -6.48
N ASP A 399 9.88 -11.74 -5.51
CA ASP A 399 9.19 -10.46 -5.70
C ASP A 399 9.66 -9.43 -4.68
N SER A 400 10.37 -8.41 -5.17
CA SER A 400 10.88 -7.34 -4.32
C SER A 400 9.86 -6.24 -4.03
N SER A 401 8.61 -6.35 -4.52
CA SER A 401 7.63 -5.26 -4.45
C SER A 401 7.31 -4.82 -3.02
N TYR A 402 7.37 -5.72 -2.04
CA TYR A 402 7.06 -5.44 -0.63
C TYR A 402 8.14 -5.97 0.33
N VAL A 403 9.39 -6.01 -0.15
CA VAL A 403 10.52 -6.61 0.54
C VAL A 403 11.59 -5.55 0.78
N LEU A 404 11.83 -5.21 2.05
CA LEU A 404 12.83 -4.24 2.50
C LEU A 404 14.25 -4.73 2.29
N ASP A 405 14.47 -6.03 2.51
CA ASP A 405 15.76 -6.67 2.35
C ASP A 405 15.56 -8.07 1.78
N PRO A 406 15.72 -8.25 0.45
CA PRO A 406 15.54 -9.55 -0.19
C PRO A 406 16.57 -10.59 0.27
N GLU A 407 17.80 -10.17 0.55
CA GLU A 407 18.88 -11.07 0.95
C GLU A 407 18.57 -11.72 2.31
N ASN A 408 17.97 -10.96 3.22
CA ASN A 408 17.62 -11.42 4.56
C ASN A 408 16.12 -11.73 4.73
N GLY A 409 15.33 -11.78 3.66
CA GLY A 409 13.91 -12.13 3.73
C GLY A 409 13.04 -11.14 4.51
N VAL A 410 13.42 -9.86 4.60
CA VAL A 410 12.72 -8.86 5.41
C VAL A 410 11.62 -8.20 4.59
N TYR A 411 10.37 -8.45 4.96
CA TYR A 411 9.19 -7.85 4.33
C TYR A 411 8.79 -6.53 4.99
N CYS A 412 7.97 -5.73 4.30
CA CYS A 412 7.39 -4.50 4.81
C CYS A 412 6.62 -4.68 6.13
N SER A 413 6.03 -5.85 6.39
CA SER A 413 5.45 -6.22 7.68
C SER A 413 5.38 -7.75 7.82
N THR A 414 5.22 -8.23 9.05
CA THR A 414 5.02 -9.66 9.34
C THR A 414 3.77 -10.20 8.66
N PHE A 415 2.67 -9.42 8.67
CA PHE A 415 1.45 -9.79 7.96
C PHE A 415 1.66 -9.89 6.44
N ILE A 416 2.48 -9.03 5.85
CA ILE A 416 2.81 -9.12 4.42
C ILE A 416 3.66 -10.36 4.14
N LYS A 417 4.71 -10.65 4.93
CA LYS A 417 5.49 -11.91 4.84
C LYS A 417 4.54 -13.11 4.82
N ARG A 418 3.56 -13.11 5.73
CA ARG A 418 2.56 -14.18 5.88
C ARG A 418 1.72 -14.44 4.62
N ILE A 419 1.44 -13.40 3.83
CA ILE A 419 0.73 -13.59 2.55
C ILE A 419 1.59 -14.44 1.60
N TYR A 420 2.90 -14.20 1.54
CA TYR A 420 3.82 -14.97 0.70
C TYR A 420 4.03 -16.37 1.25
N THR A 421 4.21 -16.52 2.57
CA THR A 421 4.38 -17.85 3.19
C THR A 421 3.15 -18.73 3.03
N ARG A 422 1.93 -18.18 2.86
CA ARG A 422 0.74 -18.97 2.50
C ARG A 422 0.73 -19.47 1.07
N VAL A 423 1.19 -18.63 0.15
CA VAL A 423 1.07 -18.90 -1.28
C VAL A 423 2.20 -19.79 -1.80
N VAL A 424 3.44 -19.54 -1.35
CA VAL A 424 4.64 -20.15 -1.92
C VAL A 424 4.74 -21.66 -1.61
N PRO A 425 4.64 -22.13 -0.35
CA PRO A 425 4.61 -23.56 -0.04
C PRO A 425 3.45 -24.30 -0.70
N THR A 426 2.27 -23.67 -0.80
CA THR A 426 1.11 -24.27 -1.49
C THR A 426 1.39 -24.50 -2.98
N LYS A 427 2.16 -23.62 -3.61
CA LYS A 427 2.61 -23.80 -5.00
C LYS A 427 3.76 -24.81 -5.10
N GLU A 428 4.68 -24.79 -4.14
CA GLU A 428 5.78 -25.73 -4.03
C GLU A 428 5.27 -27.19 -3.95
N GLU A 429 4.25 -27.46 -3.13
CA GLU A 429 3.58 -28.76 -3.03
C GLU A 429 3.06 -29.29 -4.37
N LYS A 430 2.61 -28.39 -5.26
CA LYS A 430 2.13 -28.77 -6.60
C LYS A 430 3.26 -29.17 -7.54
N ILE A 431 4.45 -28.63 -7.34
CA ILE A 431 5.65 -28.90 -8.14
C ILE A 431 6.34 -30.16 -7.61
N LYS A 432 6.54 -30.21 -6.30
CA LYS A 432 7.18 -31.31 -5.58
C LYS A 432 6.32 -31.68 -4.37
N PRO A 433 5.46 -32.71 -4.49
CA PRO A 433 4.66 -33.17 -3.36
C PRO A 433 5.57 -33.70 -2.25
N TYR A 434 5.44 -33.14 -1.05
CA TYR A 434 6.22 -33.58 0.10
C TYR A 434 5.54 -34.72 0.83
N ARG A 435 6.33 -35.62 1.42
CA ARG A 435 5.81 -36.78 2.16
C ARG A 435 4.85 -36.36 3.28
N ASP A 436 5.19 -35.28 3.99
CA ASP A 436 4.44 -34.75 5.12
C ASP A 436 3.73 -33.40 4.78
N GLY A 437 3.78 -32.99 3.51
CA GLY A 437 3.26 -31.73 2.98
C GLY A 437 4.24 -30.55 3.05
N ALA A 438 4.14 -29.62 2.09
CA ALA A 438 5.07 -28.49 1.93
C ALA A 438 5.19 -27.59 3.15
N TRP A 439 4.14 -27.51 3.96
CA TRP A 439 4.17 -26.77 5.23
C TRP A 439 5.09 -27.40 6.27
N MET A 440 5.12 -28.74 6.38
CA MET A 440 6.07 -29.42 7.27
C MET A 440 7.51 -29.28 6.78
N GLU A 441 7.71 -29.26 5.46
CA GLU A 441 9.02 -28.99 4.87
C GLU A 441 9.48 -27.56 5.17
N TYR A 442 8.59 -26.58 5.00
CA TYR A 442 8.85 -25.18 5.34
C TYR A 442 9.28 -25.03 6.81
N VAL A 443 8.55 -25.64 7.74
CA VAL A 443 8.90 -25.64 9.17
C VAL A 443 10.27 -26.29 9.43
N ARG A 444 10.56 -27.43 8.79
CA ARG A 444 11.87 -28.09 8.95
C ARG A 444 13.01 -27.18 8.52
N ARG A 445 12.85 -26.48 7.39
CA ARG A 445 13.85 -25.52 6.89
C ARG A 445 14.07 -24.35 7.85
N LEU A 446 13.00 -23.81 8.46
CA LEU A 446 13.13 -22.75 9.47
C LEU A 446 13.90 -23.22 10.71
N LEU A 447 13.67 -24.46 11.16
CA LEU A 447 14.38 -25.04 12.32
C LEU A 447 15.84 -25.37 12.03
N GLU A 448 16.22 -25.54 10.76
CA GLU A 448 17.60 -25.77 10.33
C GLU A 448 18.41 -24.46 10.20
N CYS A 449 17.76 -23.28 10.25
CA CYS A 449 18.42 -21.98 10.23
C CYS A 449 18.98 -21.63 11.63
N GLU A 450 20.25 -21.96 11.88
CA GLU A 450 20.93 -21.73 13.16
C GLU A 450 21.07 -20.23 13.57
N ASN A 451 20.82 -19.29 12.65
CA ASN A 451 21.07 -17.85 12.84
C ASN A 451 19.81 -16.98 12.91
N GLU A 452 18.61 -17.55 12.85
CA GLU A 452 17.35 -16.79 12.91
C GLU A 452 16.65 -16.99 14.26
N GLU A 453 16.23 -15.90 14.89
CA GLU A 453 15.43 -15.95 16.10
C GLU A 453 14.04 -16.50 15.76
N ILE A 454 13.66 -17.63 16.38
CA ILE A 454 12.40 -18.32 16.06
C ILE A 454 11.23 -17.43 16.47
N ASN A 455 10.41 -17.02 15.50
CA ASN A 455 9.13 -16.37 15.77
C ASN A 455 8.13 -17.43 16.26
N TRP A 456 8.03 -17.59 17.58
CA TRP A 456 7.17 -18.60 18.20
C TRP A 456 5.68 -18.42 17.89
N SER A 457 5.22 -17.19 17.64
CA SER A 457 3.83 -16.95 17.23
C SER A 457 3.56 -17.44 15.80
N GLU A 458 4.52 -17.24 14.88
CA GLU A 458 4.46 -17.83 13.53
C GLU A 458 4.50 -19.36 13.61
N PHE A 459 5.34 -19.91 14.49
CA PHE A 459 5.44 -21.36 14.70
C PHE A 459 4.17 -21.98 15.31
N GLY A 460 3.54 -21.32 16.29
CA GLY A 460 2.28 -21.75 16.89
C GLY A 460 1.15 -21.81 15.85
N TRP A 461 1.01 -20.77 15.05
CA TRP A 461 0.05 -20.73 13.94
C TRP A 461 0.33 -21.81 12.88
N LEU A 462 1.60 -22.09 12.57
CA LEU A 462 1.96 -23.19 11.67
C LEU A 462 1.56 -24.56 12.25
N CYS A 463 1.67 -24.76 13.57
CA CYS A 463 1.21 -25.98 14.23
C CYS A 463 -0.32 -26.16 14.09
N GLU A 464 -1.09 -25.09 14.15
CA GLU A 464 -2.55 -25.12 13.94
C GLU A 464 -2.91 -25.59 12.52
N ASP A 465 -2.21 -25.10 11.50
CA ASP A 465 -2.41 -25.50 10.10
C ASP A 465 -2.06 -26.97 9.84
N VAL A 466 -0.95 -27.45 10.44
CA VAL A 466 -0.56 -28.86 10.39
C VAL A 466 -1.62 -29.73 11.04
N LEU A 467 -2.11 -29.34 12.22
CA LEU A 467 -3.14 -30.07 12.94
C LEU A 467 -4.47 -30.07 12.20
N ALA A 468 -4.88 -28.94 11.61
CA ALA A 468 -6.07 -28.88 10.76
C ALA A 468 -6.02 -29.92 9.64
N ASN A 469 -4.88 -30.00 8.96
CA ASN A 469 -4.64 -30.95 7.87
C ASN A 469 -4.63 -32.41 8.35
N VAL A 470 -4.01 -32.68 9.51
CA VAL A 470 -4.01 -34.02 10.12
C VAL A 470 -5.42 -34.45 10.52
N ILE A 471 -6.17 -33.57 11.20
CA ILE A 471 -7.54 -33.83 11.66
C ILE A 471 -8.47 -34.07 10.47
N GLN A 472 -8.38 -33.24 9.43
CA GLN A 472 -9.15 -33.42 8.20
C GLN A 472 -8.90 -34.77 7.52
N LYS A 473 -7.64 -35.22 7.47
CA LYS A 473 -7.28 -36.48 6.78
C LYS A 473 -7.49 -37.73 7.63
N LYS A 474 -7.22 -37.66 8.93
CA LYS A 474 -7.10 -38.82 9.81
C LYS A 474 -8.14 -38.86 10.93
N GLY A 475 -8.87 -37.78 11.18
CA GLY A 475 -9.66 -37.60 12.39
C GLY A 475 -8.76 -37.31 13.60
N LEU A 476 -9.34 -37.31 14.80
CA LEU A 476 -8.63 -37.04 16.05
C LEU A 476 -9.08 -38.01 17.15
N VAL A 477 -8.17 -38.43 18.02
CA VAL A 477 -8.49 -39.21 19.22
C VAL A 477 -7.88 -38.50 20.43
N LEU A 478 -8.71 -38.03 21.35
CA LEU A 478 -8.33 -37.36 22.59
C LEU A 478 -8.85 -38.18 23.78
N GLY A 479 -8.03 -39.08 24.31
CA GLY A 479 -8.46 -40.03 25.34
C GLY A 479 -9.60 -40.93 24.83
N GLU A 480 -10.76 -40.88 25.49
CA GLU A 480 -11.96 -41.61 25.08
C GLU A 480 -12.74 -40.93 23.93
N LEU A 481 -12.45 -39.66 23.64
CA LEU A 481 -13.12 -38.89 22.58
C LEU A 481 -12.54 -39.25 21.21
N LYS A 482 -13.43 -39.65 20.28
CA LYS A 482 -13.07 -39.97 18.90
C LYS A 482 -13.81 -39.05 17.94
N ILE A 483 -13.05 -38.32 17.13
CA ILE A 483 -13.52 -37.46 16.05
C ILE A 483 -13.38 -38.23 14.74
N SER A 484 -14.45 -38.26 13.94
CA SER A 484 -14.48 -38.92 12.63
C SER A 484 -13.58 -38.22 11.61
N ARG A 485 -13.32 -38.85 10.45
CA ARG A 485 -12.55 -38.23 9.36
C ARG A 485 -13.31 -37.16 8.59
N ASN A 486 -14.61 -36.99 8.83
CA ASN A 486 -15.42 -36.00 8.12
C ASN A 486 -15.40 -34.66 8.86
N VAL A 487 -14.21 -34.07 8.96
CA VAL A 487 -14.03 -32.75 9.58
C VAL A 487 -13.78 -31.72 8.47
N THR A 488 -14.62 -30.68 8.45
CA THR A 488 -14.44 -29.54 7.54
C THR A 488 -13.61 -28.47 8.24
N VAL A 489 -12.51 -28.06 7.62
CA VAL A 489 -11.69 -26.95 8.13
C VAL A 489 -12.31 -25.62 7.72
N VAL A 490 -12.46 -24.72 8.68
CA VAL A 490 -13.00 -23.37 8.49
C VAL A 490 -12.09 -22.39 9.21
N ASP A 491 -11.67 -21.34 8.51
CA ASP A 491 -10.94 -20.25 9.14
C ASP A 491 -11.91 -19.33 9.90
N PHE A 492 -11.54 -18.86 11.09
CA PHE A 492 -12.33 -17.91 11.87
C PHE A 492 -11.51 -16.67 12.23
N ASN A 493 -12.15 -15.49 12.17
CA ASN A 493 -11.55 -14.25 12.67
C ASN A 493 -11.97 -13.94 14.12
N ILE A 494 -13.03 -14.58 14.62
CA ILE A 494 -13.56 -14.46 15.99
C ILE A 494 -13.78 -15.88 16.51
N VAL A 495 -13.37 -16.19 17.76
CA VAL A 495 -13.69 -17.48 18.39
C VAL A 495 -15.17 -17.74 18.20
N PRO A 496 -15.60 -18.89 17.65
CA PRO A 496 -17.01 -19.22 17.40
C PRO A 496 -17.90 -19.15 18.65
N SER A 497 -18.25 -17.94 19.10
CA SER A 497 -19.07 -17.69 20.26
C SER A 497 -20.51 -17.52 19.78
N ARG A 498 -21.23 -18.65 19.78
CA ARG A 498 -22.70 -18.74 19.72
C ARG A 498 -23.42 -18.41 18.39
N HIS A 499 -22.78 -17.85 17.36
CA HIS A 499 -23.49 -17.38 16.14
C HIS A 499 -23.18 -18.13 14.84
N VAL A 500 -22.57 -19.29 14.91
CA VAL A 500 -22.33 -20.09 13.71
C VAL A 500 -23.59 -20.89 13.40
N GLU A 501 -24.44 -20.41 12.49
CA GLU A 501 -25.57 -21.17 11.92
C GLU A 501 -25.15 -22.59 11.47
N THR A 502 -23.87 -22.76 11.11
CA THR A 502 -23.23 -24.02 10.76
C THR A 502 -23.10 -24.99 11.95
N MET A 503 -22.96 -24.52 13.20
CA MET A 503 -22.92 -25.38 14.40
C MET A 503 -24.29 -26.00 14.72
N LEU A 504 -25.38 -25.32 14.36
CA LEU A 504 -26.75 -25.85 14.48
C LEU A 504 -27.13 -26.83 13.35
N LYS A 505 -26.31 -26.91 12.30
CA LYS A 505 -26.54 -27.74 11.10
C LYS A 505 -25.57 -28.92 10.98
N ILE A 506 -24.73 -29.17 11.99
CA ILE A 506 -23.79 -30.30 11.99
C ILE A 506 -24.60 -31.60 12.01
N THR A 507 -24.43 -32.42 10.97
CA THR A 507 -25.07 -33.74 10.89
C THR A 507 -24.24 -34.79 11.62
N PRO A 508 -24.86 -35.91 12.08
CA PRO A 508 -24.14 -36.96 12.80
C PRO A 508 -22.92 -37.47 12.03
N ASN A 509 -21.82 -37.70 12.75
CA ASN A 509 -20.50 -38.09 12.26
C ASN A 509 -19.77 -37.03 11.40
N ASN A 510 -20.23 -35.78 11.39
CA ASN A 510 -19.51 -34.66 10.78
C ASN A 510 -19.05 -33.68 11.84
N GLY A 511 -18.01 -32.92 11.53
CA GLY A 511 -17.47 -31.89 12.41
C GLY A 511 -16.82 -30.77 11.64
N TYR A 512 -16.46 -29.74 12.39
CA TYR A 512 -15.78 -28.54 11.94
C TYR A 512 -14.54 -28.32 12.80
N PHE A 513 -13.42 -28.04 12.14
CA PHE A 513 -12.22 -27.53 12.77
C PHE A 513 -12.12 -26.05 12.43
N TYR A 514 -12.39 -25.23 13.42
CA TYR A 514 -12.24 -23.79 13.35
C TYR A 514 -10.82 -23.45 13.75
N LYS A 515 -10.05 -22.79 12.88
CA LYS A 515 -8.72 -22.27 13.19
C LYS A 515 -8.63 -20.77 12.92
N PRO A 516 -7.81 -20.02 13.65
CA PRO A 516 -7.76 -18.58 13.50
C PRO A 516 -7.19 -18.20 12.14
N SER A 517 -7.81 -17.20 11.52
CA SER A 517 -7.34 -16.61 10.28
C SER A 517 -6.10 -15.76 10.48
N ASP A 518 -5.85 -15.28 11.71
CA ASP A 518 -4.69 -14.47 12.11
C ASP A 518 -3.84 -15.07 13.24
N VAL A 519 -2.60 -14.61 13.32
CA VAL A 519 -1.69 -14.93 14.42
C VAL A 519 -2.16 -14.10 15.62
N ARG A 520 -2.31 -14.76 16.77
CA ARG A 520 -2.81 -14.24 18.05
C ARG A 520 -4.32 -14.41 18.22
N PHE A 521 -4.70 -15.55 18.80
CA PHE A 521 -5.89 -15.59 19.65
C PHE A 521 -5.41 -15.80 21.09
N PRO A 522 -5.64 -14.86 22.02
CA PRO A 522 -5.02 -14.89 23.35
C PRO A 522 -5.46 -16.10 24.21
N PHE A 523 -6.59 -16.74 23.89
CA PHE A 523 -7.17 -17.78 24.75
C PHE A 523 -7.46 -19.12 24.06
N VAL A 524 -7.52 -19.17 22.71
CA VAL A 524 -7.94 -20.37 21.96
C VAL A 524 -7.30 -20.39 20.57
N ASP A 525 -6.44 -21.38 20.33
CA ASP A 525 -5.72 -21.53 19.07
C ASP A 525 -6.50 -22.34 18.03
N ALA A 526 -7.51 -23.11 18.44
CA ALA A 526 -8.48 -23.70 17.54
C ALA A 526 -9.74 -24.14 18.29
N VAL A 527 -10.87 -24.27 17.60
CA VAL A 527 -12.08 -24.88 18.14
C VAL A 527 -12.47 -26.06 17.27
N VAL A 528 -12.72 -27.21 17.89
CA VAL A 528 -13.25 -28.39 17.19
C VAL A 528 -14.67 -28.64 17.67
N ALA A 529 -15.61 -28.64 16.74
CA ALA A 529 -17.02 -28.95 17.03
C ALA A 529 -17.46 -30.15 16.18
N TRP A 530 -18.06 -31.17 16.78
CA TRP A 530 -18.59 -32.32 16.02
C TRP A 530 -19.79 -32.97 16.69
N VAL A 531 -20.60 -33.66 15.88
CA VAL A 531 -21.72 -34.46 16.37
C VAL A 531 -21.36 -35.94 16.27
N ASP A 532 -21.39 -36.64 17.41
CA ASP A 532 -21.07 -38.06 17.45
C ASP A 532 -22.20 -38.96 16.89
N LYS A 533 -21.93 -40.27 16.83
CA LYS A 533 -22.89 -41.28 16.36
C LYS A 533 -24.18 -41.37 17.19
N ASN A 534 -24.19 -40.81 18.41
CA ASN A 534 -25.34 -40.76 19.31
C ASN A 534 -26.03 -39.39 19.28
N SER A 535 -25.74 -38.56 18.27
CA SER A 535 -26.27 -37.20 18.09
C SER A 535 -25.92 -36.23 19.21
N ARG A 536 -24.78 -36.42 19.89
CA ARG A 536 -24.28 -35.47 20.89
C ARG A 536 -23.30 -34.50 20.27
N LEU A 537 -23.50 -33.21 20.50
CA LEU A 537 -22.57 -32.15 20.12
C LEU A 537 -21.42 -32.09 21.13
N HIS A 538 -20.20 -32.15 20.62
CA HIS A 538 -18.97 -31.94 21.37
C HIS A 538 -18.28 -30.68 20.86
N ILE A 539 -17.78 -29.85 21.77
CA ILE A 539 -17.02 -28.64 21.45
C ILE A 539 -15.76 -28.65 22.31
N VAL A 540 -14.61 -28.55 21.67
CA VAL A 540 -13.30 -28.53 22.32
C VAL A 540 -12.55 -27.29 21.84
N ALA A 541 -12.21 -26.40 22.77
CA ALA A 541 -11.21 -25.37 22.54
C ALA A 541 -9.82 -25.99 22.71
N LEU A 542 -8.93 -25.74 21.77
CA LEU A 542 -7.56 -26.20 21.75
C LEU A 542 -6.65 -25.01 21.97
N GLN A 543 -5.58 -25.27 22.71
CA GLN A 543 -4.51 -24.33 22.94
C GLN A 543 -3.18 -25.10 22.76
N TYR A 544 -2.28 -24.57 21.95
CA TYR A 544 -1.01 -25.15 21.55
C TYR A 544 0.11 -24.26 22.07
N THR A 545 0.98 -24.84 22.90
CA THR A 545 2.20 -24.17 23.32
C THR A 545 3.41 -25.00 22.95
N VAL A 546 4.36 -24.36 22.26
CA VAL A 546 5.72 -24.87 22.03
C VAL A 546 6.73 -24.18 22.94
N ASN A 547 6.32 -23.12 23.64
CA ASN A 547 7.08 -22.38 24.63
C ASN A 547 6.12 -21.81 25.69
N ILE A 548 6.12 -22.42 26.89
CA ILE A 548 5.16 -22.11 27.95
C ILE A 548 5.35 -20.71 28.54
N ASP A 549 6.58 -20.20 28.57
CA ASP A 549 6.93 -18.93 29.24
C ASP A 549 6.55 -17.71 28.40
N GLU A 550 6.47 -17.84 27.08
CA GLU A 550 5.99 -16.79 26.18
C GLU A 550 4.48 -16.85 25.94
N HIS A 551 3.92 -18.06 26.00
CA HIS A 551 2.50 -18.29 25.77
C HIS A 551 1.59 -17.73 26.89
N ILE A 552 2.12 -17.47 28.09
CA ILE A 552 1.36 -16.87 29.22
C ILE A 552 1.48 -15.33 29.25
N LYS A 553 2.40 -14.74 28.46
CA LYS A 553 2.63 -13.28 28.48
C LYS A 553 1.60 -12.49 27.67
N TYR A 554 0.79 -13.14 26.84
CA TYR A 554 -0.14 -12.52 25.89
C TYR A 554 -1.59 -12.87 26.19
#